data_AF-N1P7X2-F1
#
_entry.id   AF-N1P7X2-F1
#
_cell.length_a   1.000
_cell.length_b   1.000
_cell.length_c   1.000
_cell.angle_alpha   90.00
_cell.angle_beta   90.00
_cell.angle_gamma   90.00
#
_symmetry.space_group_name_H-M   'P 1'
#
loop_
_entity.id
_entity.type
_entity.pdbx_description
1 polymer ?
#
loop_
_entity_poly.entity_id
_entity_poly.type
_entity_poly.pdbx_seq_one_letter_code
_entity_poly.pdbx_strand_id
1 'polypeptide(L)'
;MTTTVPKIFAFHEFSDVAEAVADHVVHAQDGALAPKNERKHSVPNISMNALDMTREASCKSTASAAEGKSGSSDSGSGSSKPKKEKRFKIALSGGSLIEVLHEGLLKRDDVRWGDWDIYFADERLVPFSSNESNYGCAKRKILDLIDTAKYGTPKVYHIDESLIDDPQECADNYEKVLIRGFAGRDSVKLPMFDLFLLGCAPDGHIASLFPNFQDNLREKLAWVVPVENAPSGPSTRISLTIPVICHSHRVTFVVEGATKAPIIKTIMERPEKGLPSSIVNEGAAGRVSWFVDDDALTDVLVTKKKYKFHQGLSI
;
A
#
# COMPACT_ATOMS: atom_id res chain seq x y z
N MET A 1 -21.88 6.85 -6.19
CA MET A 1 -21.38 5.47 -6.30
C MET A 1 -20.61 5.35 -7.58
N THR A 2 -19.31 5.10 -7.50
CA THR A 2 -18.46 4.78 -8.65
C THR A 2 -18.88 3.41 -9.19
N THR A 3 -19.25 3.34 -10.46
CA THR A 3 -19.79 2.13 -11.12
C THR A 3 -18.70 1.11 -11.50
N THR A 4 -17.46 1.31 -11.07
CA THR A 4 -16.32 0.51 -11.50
C THR A 4 -16.21 -0.76 -10.65
N VAL A 5 -16.67 -1.87 -11.20
CA VAL A 5 -16.55 -3.20 -10.59
C VAL A 5 -15.06 -3.56 -10.39
N PRO A 6 -14.65 -4.08 -9.23
CA PRO A 6 -13.27 -4.51 -9.00
C PRO A 6 -12.88 -5.62 -9.98
N LYS A 7 -11.58 -5.74 -10.27
CA LYS A 7 -11.07 -6.87 -11.06
C LYS A 7 -10.91 -8.07 -10.13
N ILE A 8 -11.55 -9.20 -10.44
CA ILE A 8 -11.45 -10.42 -9.64
C ILE A 8 -10.82 -11.50 -10.51
N PHE A 9 -9.66 -11.99 -10.10
CA PHE A 9 -8.91 -13.07 -10.73
C PHE A 9 -8.98 -14.27 -9.79
N ALA A 10 -9.48 -15.40 -10.32
CA ALA A 10 -9.63 -16.64 -9.58
C ALA A 10 -8.69 -17.70 -10.16
N PHE A 11 -8.12 -18.52 -9.28
CA PHE A 11 -7.14 -19.54 -9.64
C PHE A 11 -7.49 -20.88 -8.98
N HIS A 12 -7.05 -21.98 -9.56
CA HIS A 12 -7.44 -23.31 -9.07
C HIS A 12 -6.68 -23.68 -7.80
N GLU A 13 -5.40 -23.32 -7.71
CA GLU A 13 -4.51 -23.70 -6.60
C GLU A 13 -3.72 -22.52 -6.06
N PHE A 14 -3.23 -22.66 -4.82
CA PHE A 14 -2.38 -21.68 -4.14
C PHE A 14 -1.16 -21.27 -4.97
N SER A 15 -0.48 -22.22 -5.63
CA SER A 15 0.70 -21.94 -6.45
C SER A 15 0.40 -21.00 -7.61
N ASP A 16 -0.78 -21.13 -8.23
CA ASP A 16 -1.21 -20.28 -9.33
C ASP A 16 -1.51 -18.85 -8.85
N VAL A 17 -2.09 -18.73 -7.65
CA VAL A 17 -2.28 -17.42 -6.99
C VAL A 17 -0.92 -16.77 -6.74
N ALA A 18 0.02 -17.51 -6.17
CA ALA A 18 1.37 -17.02 -5.89
C ALA A 18 2.12 -16.55 -7.15
N GLU A 19 2.07 -17.35 -8.22
CA GLU A 19 2.68 -16.99 -9.51
C GLU A 19 2.05 -15.72 -10.10
N ALA A 20 0.71 -15.63 -10.10
CA ALA A 20 -0.01 -14.50 -10.65
C ALA A 20 0.18 -13.22 -9.83
N VAL A 21 0.20 -13.32 -8.49
CA VAL A 21 0.50 -12.20 -7.60
C VAL A 21 1.93 -11.70 -7.82
N ALA A 22 2.90 -12.61 -7.96
CA ALA A 22 4.29 -12.23 -8.22
C ALA A 22 4.44 -11.51 -9.58
N ASP A 23 3.82 -12.03 -10.64
CA ASP A 23 3.77 -11.35 -11.94
C ASP A 23 3.12 -9.96 -11.84
N HIS A 24 2.02 -9.85 -11.08
CA HIS A 24 1.34 -8.57 -10.86
C HIS A 24 2.22 -7.55 -10.13
N VAL A 25 2.98 -7.99 -9.12
CA VAL A 25 3.93 -7.15 -8.38
C VAL A 25 5.05 -6.66 -9.28
N VAL A 26 5.66 -7.54 -10.09
CA VAL A 26 6.70 -7.15 -11.04
C VAL A 26 6.17 -6.20 -12.12
N HIS A 27 4.97 -6.46 -12.65
CA HIS A 27 4.33 -5.52 -13.56
C HIS A 27 4.08 -4.15 -12.93
N ALA A 28 3.75 -4.12 -11.62
CA ALA A 28 3.59 -2.87 -10.90
C ALA A 28 4.92 -2.13 -10.70
N GLN A 29 5.99 -2.86 -10.34
CA GLN A 29 7.36 -2.38 -10.28
C GLN A 29 7.76 -1.71 -11.60
N ASP A 30 7.58 -2.41 -12.72
CA ASP A 30 8.04 -1.92 -14.01
C ASP A 30 7.32 -0.66 -14.45
N GLY A 31 6.00 -0.59 -14.24
CA GLY A 31 5.24 0.64 -14.47
C GLY A 31 5.66 1.82 -13.57
N ALA A 32 6.05 1.55 -12.33
CA ALA A 32 6.53 2.59 -11.41
C ALA A 32 7.91 3.12 -11.86
N LEU A 33 8.80 2.23 -12.28
CA LEU A 33 10.16 2.56 -12.66
C LEU A 33 10.30 3.06 -14.10
N ALA A 34 9.31 2.78 -14.97
CA ALA A 34 9.28 3.24 -16.36
C ALA A 34 9.41 4.78 -16.50
N PRO A 35 10.08 5.28 -17.55
CA PRO A 35 10.19 6.71 -17.86
C PRO A 35 8.82 7.36 -18.08
N LYS A 36 8.70 8.67 -17.80
CA LYS A 36 7.40 9.39 -17.79
C LYS A 36 6.65 9.33 -19.13
N ASN A 37 7.34 9.10 -20.24
CA ASN A 37 6.73 9.06 -21.58
C ASN A 37 5.94 7.77 -21.87
N GLU A 38 6.13 6.72 -21.06
CA GLU A 38 5.53 5.39 -21.31
C GLU A 38 4.30 5.10 -20.42
N ARG A 39 3.99 5.97 -19.44
CA ARG A 39 2.86 5.77 -18.51
C ARG A 39 1.47 5.99 -19.12
N LYS A 40 1.35 6.26 -20.42
CA LYS A 40 0.07 6.66 -21.06
C LYS A 40 -0.95 5.52 -21.27
N HIS A 41 -0.63 4.26 -20.95
CA HIS A 41 -1.52 3.13 -21.22
C HIS A 41 -2.09 2.38 -20.00
N SER A 42 -1.95 2.90 -18.79
CA SER A 42 -2.61 2.29 -17.63
C SER A 42 -3.33 3.32 -16.76
N VAL A 43 -4.66 3.27 -16.82
CA VAL A 43 -5.67 3.89 -15.92
C VAL A 43 -6.27 5.23 -16.42
N PRO A 44 -7.62 5.39 -16.40
CA PRO A 44 -8.29 6.64 -16.77
C PRO A 44 -8.07 7.72 -15.70
N ASN A 45 -7.85 8.94 -16.16
CA ASN A 45 -7.76 10.14 -15.32
C ASN A 45 -9.16 10.44 -14.75
N ILE A 46 -9.42 10.13 -13.47
CA ILE A 46 -10.64 10.54 -12.78
C ILE A 46 -10.26 11.68 -11.84
N SER A 47 -10.66 12.90 -12.22
CA SER A 47 -10.59 14.09 -11.39
C SER A 47 -11.50 13.92 -10.19
N MET A 48 -10.93 13.79 -8.99
CA MET A 48 -11.71 13.91 -7.76
C MET A 48 -11.95 15.40 -7.49
N ASN A 49 -13.22 15.81 -7.57
CA ASN A 49 -13.65 17.14 -7.12
C ASN A 49 -13.38 17.26 -5.61
N ALA A 50 -12.47 18.16 -5.25
CA ALA A 50 -12.31 18.61 -3.89
C ALA A 50 -13.56 19.39 -3.48
N LEU A 51 -14.24 18.93 -2.44
CA LEU A 51 -15.27 19.70 -1.76
C LEU A 51 -14.59 20.88 -1.04
N ASP A 52 -14.99 22.06 -1.46
CA ASP A 52 -14.58 23.37 -0.96
C ASP A 52 -15.09 23.56 0.47
N MET A 53 -14.18 23.74 1.42
CA MET A 53 -14.51 24.25 2.76
C MET A 53 -13.73 25.55 2.95
N THR A 54 -14.40 26.64 2.60
CA THR A 54 -14.00 28.00 2.88
C THR A 54 -13.85 28.22 4.38
N ARG A 55 -12.66 28.64 4.82
CA ARG A 55 -12.47 29.36 6.09
C ARG A 55 -11.89 30.72 5.77
N GLU A 56 -12.70 31.73 6.03
CA GLU A 56 -12.31 33.14 6.09
C GLU A 56 -11.29 33.34 7.22
N ALA A 57 -10.14 33.92 6.88
CA ALA A 57 -9.30 34.62 7.84
C ALA A 57 -8.78 35.90 7.16
N SER A 58 -9.48 36.98 7.46
CA SER A 58 -9.09 38.36 7.21
C SER A 58 -7.80 38.70 7.94
N CYS A 59 -6.80 39.25 7.24
CA CYS A 59 -5.95 40.31 7.79
C CYS A 59 -5.19 41.03 6.67
N LYS A 60 -5.13 42.34 6.83
CA LYS A 60 -4.87 43.36 5.80
C LYS A 60 -3.39 43.53 5.44
N SER A 61 -3.22 43.90 4.17
CA SER A 61 -2.12 44.60 3.51
C SER A 61 -1.20 45.48 4.36
N THR A 62 0.08 45.51 3.99
CA THR A 62 0.78 46.74 3.55
C THR A 62 1.89 46.39 2.56
N ALA A 63 1.93 47.15 1.46
CA ALA A 63 2.98 47.13 0.45
C ALA A 63 4.06 48.16 0.81
N SER A 64 5.30 47.90 0.43
CA SER A 64 6.33 48.92 0.22
C SER A 64 7.31 48.43 -0.83
N ALA A 65 7.49 49.24 -1.87
CA ALA A 65 8.45 49.07 -2.94
C ALA A 65 9.73 49.86 -2.62
N ALA A 66 10.88 49.34 -3.02
CA ALA A 66 12.10 50.13 -3.24
C ALA A 66 12.98 49.47 -4.31
N GLU A 67 13.50 50.32 -5.20
CA GLU A 67 14.29 50.04 -6.39
C GLU A 67 15.78 49.75 -6.10
N GLY A 68 16.49 49.15 -7.07
CA GLY A 68 17.79 49.70 -7.49
C GLY A 68 19.08 48.86 -7.37
N LYS A 69 19.39 48.11 -8.44
CA LYS A 69 20.68 47.96 -9.17
C LYS A 69 21.91 47.18 -8.64
N SER A 70 22.45 46.44 -9.62
CA SER A 70 23.84 46.10 -9.99
C SER A 70 24.62 45.02 -9.23
N GLY A 71 24.68 43.84 -9.87
CA GLY A 71 25.91 43.33 -10.48
C GLY A 71 26.97 42.67 -9.58
N SER A 72 27.05 41.34 -9.62
CA SER A 72 28.30 40.68 -9.96
C SER A 72 28.04 39.33 -10.62
N SER A 73 28.78 39.11 -11.69
CA SER A 73 29.01 37.82 -12.34
C SER A 73 29.69 36.89 -11.35
N ASP A 74 29.07 35.75 -11.05
CA ASP A 74 29.84 34.60 -10.59
C ASP A 74 29.53 33.39 -11.45
N SER A 75 30.63 32.82 -11.90
CA SER A 75 30.80 31.75 -12.87
C SER A 75 30.15 30.45 -12.42
N GLY A 76 29.58 29.74 -13.40
CA GLY A 76 28.86 28.51 -13.20
C GLY A 76 29.69 27.41 -12.54
N SER A 77 29.21 26.97 -11.38
CA SER A 77 29.36 25.60 -10.90
C SER A 77 27.98 24.98 -10.99
N GLY A 78 27.69 24.36 -12.13
CA GLY A 78 26.49 23.56 -12.32
C GLY A 78 26.58 22.31 -11.45
N SER A 79 26.26 22.44 -10.15
CA SER A 79 26.00 21.27 -9.32
C SER A 79 24.72 20.63 -9.86
N SER A 80 24.89 19.60 -10.70
CA SER A 80 23.77 18.77 -11.10
C SER A 80 23.18 18.21 -9.82
N LYS A 81 22.00 18.71 -9.42
CA LYS A 81 21.25 18.15 -8.29
C LYS A 81 21.17 16.64 -8.53
N PRO A 82 21.57 15.79 -7.56
CA PRO A 82 21.51 14.35 -7.76
C PRO A 82 20.09 14.00 -8.18
N LYS A 83 19.94 13.42 -9.37
CA LYS A 83 18.65 12.94 -9.85
C LYS A 83 18.19 11.91 -8.83
N LYS A 84 17.14 12.22 -8.06
CA LYS A 84 16.50 11.24 -7.19
C LYS A 84 16.08 10.06 -8.07
N GLU A 85 16.70 8.91 -7.85
CA GLU A 85 16.33 7.67 -8.51
C GLU A 85 14.87 7.36 -8.18
N LYS A 86 14.11 6.92 -9.20
CA LYS A 86 12.76 6.44 -8.99
C LYS A 86 12.86 5.13 -8.23
N ARG A 87 11.94 4.94 -7.28
CA ARG A 87 11.85 3.72 -6.46
C ARG A 87 10.43 3.20 -6.53
N PHE A 88 10.27 1.89 -6.49
CA PHE A 88 8.98 1.22 -6.42
C PHE A 88 8.55 1.15 -4.96
N LYS A 89 7.47 1.86 -4.61
CA LYS A 89 6.97 1.95 -3.23
C LYS A 89 5.82 0.99 -3.02
N ILE A 90 6.02 -0.03 -2.21
CA ILE A 90 5.05 -1.08 -1.92
C ILE A 90 4.72 -1.13 -0.43
N ALA A 91 3.45 -1.34 -0.09
CA ALA A 91 3.01 -1.63 1.27
C ALA A 91 2.52 -3.07 1.39
N LEU A 92 2.96 -3.78 2.43
CA LEU A 92 2.64 -5.18 2.68
C LEU A 92 1.84 -5.33 3.98
N SER A 93 0.72 -6.04 3.93
CA SER A 93 0.12 -6.62 5.15
C SER A 93 0.79 -7.94 5.53
N GLY A 94 0.53 -8.42 6.74
CA GLY A 94 1.04 -9.72 7.21
C GLY A 94 0.18 -10.92 6.83
N GLY A 95 0.21 -11.94 7.69
CA GLY A 95 -0.56 -13.17 7.51
C GLY A 95 -0.07 -14.04 6.35
N SER A 96 -1.00 -14.77 5.71
CA SER A 96 -0.70 -15.69 4.60
C SER A 96 -0.15 -14.98 3.36
N LEU A 97 -0.39 -13.68 3.22
CA LEU A 97 0.18 -12.88 2.11
C LEU A 97 1.70 -13.02 2.01
N ILE A 98 2.41 -13.09 3.15
CA ILE A 98 3.87 -13.24 3.14
C ILE A 98 4.29 -14.59 2.55
N GLU A 99 3.49 -15.64 2.73
CA GLU A 99 3.76 -16.97 2.17
C GLU A 99 3.54 -17.00 0.66
N VAL A 100 2.47 -16.35 0.18
CA VAL A 100 2.21 -16.16 -1.25
C VAL A 100 3.37 -15.43 -1.92
N LEU A 101 3.86 -14.36 -1.29
CA LEU A 101 4.97 -13.57 -1.81
C LEU A 101 6.30 -14.33 -1.75
N HIS A 102 6.56 -15.10 -0.70
CA HIS A 102 7.73 -16.00 -0.65
C HIS A 102 7.68 -17.00 -1.81
N GLU A 103 6.55 -17.68 -1.99
CA GLU A 103 6.39 -18.72 -3.00
C GLU A 103 6.50 -18.18 -4.43
N GLY A 104 5.96 -16.98 -4.68
CA GLY A 104 5.95 -16.38 -5.99
C GLY A 104 7.20 -15.57 -6.32
N LEU A 105 7.60 -14.60 -5.48
CA LEU A 105 8.64 -13.63 -5.82
C LEU A 105 10.06 -14.20 -5.78
N LEU A 106 10.37 -15.11 -4.85
CA LEU A 106 11.74 -15.64 -4.73
C LEU A 106 12.13 -16.58 -5.89
N LYS A 107 11.15 -17.06 -6.66
CA LYS A 107 11.38 -17.88 -7.86
C LYS A 107 11.67 -17.05 -9.12
N ARG A 108 11.53 -15.73 -9.03
CA ARG A 108 11.65 -14.81 -10.18
C ARG A 108 13.02 -14.17 -10.25
N ASP A 109 13.49 -13.93 -11.47
CA ASP A 109 14.77 -13.28 -11.76
C ASP A 109 14.64 -11.85 -12.32
N ASP A 110 13.41 -11.37 -12.48
CA ASP A 110 13.07 -10.02 -12.96
C ASP A 110 12.65 -9.06 -11.82
N VAL A 111 12.77 -9.49 -10.57
CA VAL A 111 12.53 -8.64 -9.40
C VAL A 111 13.75 -7.76 -9.14
N ARG A 112 13.55 -6.44 -9.18
CA ARG A 112 14.60 -5.43 -8.95
C ARG A 112 14.60 -4.98 -7.50
N TRP A 113 14.95 -5.88 -6.57
CA TRP A 113 14.89 -5.64 -5.14
C TRP A 113 15.61 -4.34 -4.71
N GLY A 114 16.75 -4.00 -5.31
CA GLY A 114 17.48 -2.74 -5.06
C GLY A 114 16.68 -1.45 -5.30
N ASP A 115 15.62 -1.51 -6.12
CA ASP A 115 14.76 -0.37 -6.46
C ASP A 115 13.52 -0.27 -5.55
N TRP A 116 13.34 -1.20 -4.61
CA TRP A 116 12.13 -1.25 -3.77
C TRP A 116 12.27 -0.41 -2.51
N ASP A 117 11.19 0.29 -2.16
CA ASP A 117 10.92 0.79 -0.82
C ASP A 117 9.72 0.00 -0.27
N ILE A 118 9.97 -0.86 0.72
CA ILE A 118 8.98 -1.74 1.33
C ILE A 118 8.49 -1.12 2.63
N TYR A 119 7.19 -0.93 2.74
CA TYR A 119 6.47 -0.47 3.94
C TYR A 119 5.49 -1.55 4.40
N PHE A 120 4.93 -1.37 5.59
CA PHE A 120 3.96 -2.28 6.18
C PHE A 120 2.62 -1.59 6.35
N ALA A 121 1.55 -2.29 5.99
CA ALA A 121 0.18 -1.80 6.09
C ALA A 121 -0.29 -1.70 7.55
N ASP A 122 0.21 -2.59 8.38
CA ASP A 122 -0.01 -2.68 9.82
C ASP A 122 1.15 -3.42 10.47
N GLU A 123 1.24 -3.32 11.79
CA GLU A 123 2.14 -4.14 12.58
C GLU A 123 1.52 -4.45 13.94
N ARG A 124 1.80 -5.66 14.43
CA ARG A 124 1.45 -6.14 15.76
C ARG A 124 2.60 -5.70 16.66
N LEU A 125 2.28 -4.99 17.74
CA LEU A 125 3.29 -4.42 18.63
C LEU A 125 3.82 -5.50 19.57
N VAL A 126 4.64 -6.36 18.99
CA VAL A 126 5.34 -7.47 19.62
C VAL A 126 6.79 -7.44 19.14
N PRO A 127 7.72 -8.11 19.84
CA PRO A 127 9.10 -8.22 19.37
C PRO A 127 9.17 -8.82 17.95
N PHE A 128 10.10 -8.34 17.13
CA PHE A 128 10.34 -8.81 15.76
C PHE A 128 10.76 -10.29 15.70
N SER A 129 11.29 -10.83 16.80
CA SER A 129 11.55 -12.27 16.95
C SER A 129 10.27 -13.10 17.04
N SER A 130 9.13 -12.50 17.41
CA SER A 130 7.82 -13.15 17.44
C SER A 130 7.37 -13.57 16.04
N ASN A 131 6.64 -14.67 15.97
CA ASN A 131 5.97 -15.12 14.75
C ASN A 131 4.75 -14.26 14.39
N GLU A 132 4.26 -13.45 15.32
CA GLU A 132 3.10 -12.57 15.12
C GLU A 132 3.47 -11.22 14.47
N SER A 133 4.76 -10.85 14.45
CA SER A 133 5.25 -9.62 13.79
C SER A 133 5.23 -9.79 12.27
N ASN A 134 4.57 -8.85 11.59
CA ASN A 134 4.48 -8.78 10.14
C ASN A 134 5.87 -8.55 9.53
N TYR A 135 6.64 -7.58 10.05
CA TYR A 135 8.02 -7.33 9.62
C TYR A 135 8.92 -8.52 9.93
N GLY A 136 8.85 -9.08 11.13
CA GLY A 136 9.64 -10.26 11.52
C GLY A 136 9.41 -11.44 10.57
N CYS A 137 8.14 -11.70 10.22
CA CYS A 137 7.77 -12.74 9.26
C CYS A 137 8.30 -12.43 7.85
N ALA A 138 8.08 -11.23 7.33
CA ALA A 138 8.57 -10.81 6.02
C ALA A 138 10.11 -10.85 5.95
N LYS A 139 10.80 -10.49 7.02
CA LYS A 139 12.25 -10.56 7.13
C LYS A 139 12.76 -11.98 6.97
N ARG A 140 12.26 -12.90 7.81
CA ARG A 140 12.70 -14.31 7.81
C ARG A 140 12.33 -15.05 6.54
N LYS A 141 11.12 -14.81 6.01
CA LYS A 141 10.60 -15.55 4.86
C LYS A 141 10.98 -14.92 3.53
N ILE A 142 11.37 -13.65 3.45
CA ILE A 142 11.66 -13.02 2.15
C ILE A 142 12.98 -12.27 2.21
N LEU A 143 13.09 -11.26 3.07
CA LEU A 143 14.20 -10.30 2.98
C LEU A 143 15.57 -10.95 3.21
N ASP A 144 15.67 -11.87 4.16
CA ASP A 144 16.92 -12.59 4.47
C ASP A 144 17.32 -13.62 3.39
N LEU A 145 16.39 -13.94 2.47
CA LEU A 145 16.61 -14.92 1.39
C LEU A 145 16.95 -14.25 0.05
N ILE A 146 16.92 -12.92 -0.04
CA ILE A 146 17.25 -12.19 -1.27
C ILE A 146 18.76 -12.28 -1.54
N ASP A 147 19.12 -12.70 -2.76
CA ASP A 147 20.49 -12.52 -3.28
C ASP A 147 20.73 -11.04 -3.60
N THR A 148 21.10 -10.29 -2.56
CA THR A 148 21.32 -8.84 -2.64
C THR A 148 22.53 -8.45 -3.49
N ALA A 149 23.47 -9.37 -3.73
CA ALA A 149 24.58 -9.13 -4.64
C ALA A 149 24.11 -9.12 -6.09
N LYS A 150 23.16 -10.00 -6.45
CA LYS A 150 22.58 -10.08 -7.79
C LYS A 150 21.48 -9.04 -8.02
N TYR A 151 20.55 -8.88 -7.08
CA TYR A 151 19.32 -8.11 -7.29
C TYR A 151 19.26 -6.77 -6.55
N GLY A 152 20.30 -6.46 -5.77
CA GLY A 152 20.35 -5.27 -4.91
C GLY A 152 19.56 -5.43 -3.61
N THR A 153 19.75 -4.48 -2.70
CA THR A 153 19.13 -4.49 -1.36
C THR A 153 17.90 -3.57 -1.33
N PRO A 154 16.70 -4.08 -0.99
CA PRO A 154 15.53 -3.22 -0.82
C PRO A 154 15.70 -2.32 0.40
N LYS A 155 15.08 -1.14 0.37
CA LYS A 155 14.93 -0.30 1.56
C LYS A 155 13.67 -0.72 2.28
N VAL A 156 13.78 -1.01 3.57
CA VAL A 156 12.68 -1.52 4.38
C VAL A 156 12.35 -0.53 5.48
N TYR A 157 11.07 -0.19 5.58
CA TYR A 157 10.52 0.83 6.48
C TYR A 157 9.48 0.17 7.38
N HIS A 158 9.90 -0.26 8.55
CA HIS A 158 9.08 -0.85 9.60
C HIS A 158 8.98 0.09 10.81
N ILE A 159 8.22 -0.32 11.83
CA ILE A 159 8.11 0.42 13.10
C ILE A 159 9.42 0.42 13.89
N ASP A 160 9.52 1.26 14.91
CA ASP A 160 10.59 1.14 15.92
C ASP A 160 10.18 0.10 16.98
N GLU A 161 10.93 -1.01 17.07
CA GLU A 161 10.67 -2.09 18.04
C GLU A 161 10.76 -1.60 19.48
N SER A 162 11.54 -0.54 19.76
CA SER A 162 11.65 0.02 21.11
C SER A 162 10.40 0.74 21.60
N LEU A 163 9.44 1.01 20.70
CA LEU A 163 8.19 1.71 21.00
C LEU A 163 6.97 0.78 21.06
N ILE A 164 7.15 -0.55 21.03
CA ILE A 164 6.02 -1.50 20.99
C ILE A 164 5.13 -1.46 22.24
N ASP A 165 5.62 -0.92 23.35
CA ASP A 165 4.85 -0.76 24.60
C ASP A 165 3.99 0.52 24.61
N ASP A 166 4.14 1.43 23.64
CA ASP A 166 3.33 2.64 23.46
C ASP A 166 2.77 2.71 22.04
N PRO A 167 1.52 2.24 21.82
CA PRO A 167 0.92 2.21 20.49
C PRO A 167 0.83 3.58 19.81
N GLN A 168 0.55 4.64 20.57
CA GLN A 168 0.40 5.98 20.01
C GLN A 168 1.76 6.54 19.60
N GLU A 169 2.78 6.43 20.44
CA GLU A 169 4.13 6.88 20.09
C GLU A 169 4.70 6.08 18.91
N CYS A 170 4.44 4.77 18.87
CA CYS A 170 4.82 3.92 17.75
C CYS A 170 4.15 4.35 16.44
N ALA A 171 2.85 4.65 16.45
CA ALA A 171 2.11 5.15 15.30
C ALA A 171 2.67 6.50 14.80
N ASP A 172 2.92 7.45 15.71
CA ASP A 172 3.48 8.76 15.40
C ASP A 172 4.91 8.66 14.82
N ASN A 173 5.72 7.74 15.34
CA ASN A 173 7.05 7.46 14.81
C ASN A 173 6.96 6.91 13.38
N TYR A 174 6.09 5.92 13.15
CA TYR A 174 5.91 5.33 11.83
C TYR A 174 5.37 6.34 10.81
N GLU A 175 4.48 7.24 11.24
CA GLU A 175 4.01 8.36 10.40
C GLU A 175 5.16 9.28 9.98
N LYS A 176 6.10 9.60 10.89
CA LYS A 176 7.32 10.37 10.54
C LYS A 176 8.21 9.63 9.55
N VAL A 177 8.31 8.30 9.64
CA VAL A 177 9.05 7.47 8.67
C VAL A 177 8.41 7.60 7.27
N LEU A 178 7.09 7.49 7.19
CA LEU A 178 6.34 7.70 5.95
C LEU A 178 6.54 9.11 5.41
N ILE A 179 6.38 10.15 6.24
CA ILE A 179 6.58 11.54 5.82
C ILE A 179 7.97 11.69 5.21
N ARG A 180 9.04 11.23 5.85
CA ARG A 180 10.41 11.31 5.28
C ARG A 180 10.56 10.54 3.96
N GLY A 181 9.93 9.36 3.85
CA GLY A 181 9.96 8.52 2.65
C GLY A 181 9.19 9.09 1.45
N PHE A 182 8.18 9.93 1.70
CA PHE A 182 7.29 10.50 0.69
C PHE A 182 7.43 12.02 0.49
N ALA A 183 8.07 12.76 1.41
CA ALA A 183 8.27 14.22 1.39
C ALA A 183 9.26 14.72 0.32
N GLY A 184 9.57 13.91 -0.69
CA GLY A 184 10.33 14.35 -1.86
C GLY A 184 9.57 15.31 -2.78
N ARG A 185 8.31 15.61 -2.47
CA ARG A 185 7.46 16.58 -3.17
C ARG A 185 6.84 17.48 -2.11
N ASP A 186 7.14 18.77 -2.14
CA ASP A 186 6.43 19.76 -1.35
C ASP A 186 4.92 19.58 -1.59
N SER A 187 4.12 19.43 -0.53
CA SER A 187 2.64 19.28 -0.52
C SER A 187 2.00 17.89 -0.71
N VAL A 188 2.67 16.77 -0.42
CA VAL A 188 1.97 15.46 -0.40
C VAL A 188 1.01 15.39 0.79
N LYS A 189 -0.31 15.42 0.52
CA LYS A 189 -1.36 15.28 1.55
C LYS A 189 -1.49 13.85 2.10
N LEU A 190 -1.26 12.84 1.26
CA LEU A 190 -1.30 11.42 1.60
C LEU A 190 -0.19 10.66 0.83
N PRO A 191 0.49 9.68 1.44
CA PRO A 191 1.49 8.88 0.74
C PRO A 191 0.79 8.09 -0.37
N MET A 192 1.41 8.09 -1.55
CA MET A 192 0.86 7.42 -2.73
C MET A 192 1.78 6.25 -3.09
N PHE A 193 1.39 5.06 -2.67
CA PHE A 193 2.08 3.81 -2.99
C PHE A 193 1.84 3.41 -4.45
N ASP A 194 2.82 2.75 -5.07
CA ASP A 194 2.67 2.18 -6.40
C ASP A 194 1.81 0.90 -6.36
N LEU A 195 1.93 0.14 -5.27
CA LEU A 195 1.15 -1.06 -4.99
C LEU A 195 0.92 -1.21 -3.48
N PHE A 196 -0.32 -1.52 -3.10
CA PHE A 196 -0.69 -1.81 -1.72
C PHE A 196 -1.28 -3.22 -1.66
N LEU A 197 -0.61 -4.14 -0.96
CA LEU A 197 -1.00 -5.55 -0.87
C LEU A 197 -1.66 -5.86 0.47
N LEU A 198 -2.90 -6.35 0.40
CA LEU A 198 -3.75 -6.64 1.55
C LEU A 198 -4.17 -8.10 1.56
N GLY A 199 -4.06 -8.76 2.71
CA GLY A 199 -4.91 -9.89 3.04
C GLY A 199 -6.32 -9.44 3.43
N CYS A 200 -7.25 -10.39 3.50
CA CYS A 200 -8.57 -10.19 4.11
C CYS A 200 -8.82 -11.28 5.14
N ALA A 201 -9.16 -10.89 6.35
CA ALA A 201 -9.50 -11.82 7.41
C ALA A 201 -10.94 -12.35 7.29
N PRO A 202 -11.30 -13.45 7.99
CA PRO A 202 -12.64 -14.05 7.92
C PRO A 202 -13.78 -13.15 8.44
N ASP A 203 -13.47 -12.11 9.21
CA ASP A 203 -14.41 -11.09 9.69
C ASP A 203 -14.45 -9.84 8.77
N GLY A 204 -13.62 -9.81 7.72
CA GLY A 204 -13.55 -8.71 6.76
C GLY A 204 -12.57 -7.61 7.16
N HIS A 205 -11.82 -7.77 8.25
CA HIS A 205 -10.75 -6.85 8.60
C HIS A 205 -9.61 -6.92 7.60
N ILE A 206 -8.94 -5.78 7.43
CA ILE A 206 -7.78 -5.60 6.56
C ILE A 206 -6.73 -4.84 7.38
N ALA A 207 -5.45 -5.12 7.14
CA ALA A 207 -4.39 -4.57 7.97
C ALA A 207 -4.73 -4.80 9.46
N SER A 208 -4.80 -3.75 10.28
CA SER A 208 -5.35 -3.82 11.63
C SER A 208 -6.62 -2.97 11.82
N LEU A 209 -7.40 -2.80 10.76
CA LEU A 209 -8.69 -2.11 10.76
C LEU A 209 -9.83 -3.11 10.88
N PHE A 210 -10.49 -3.15 12.04
CA PHE A 210 -11.49 -4.16 12.37
C PHE A 210 -12.93 -3.69 12.15
N PRO A 211 -13.86 -4.63 11.85
CA PRO A 211 -15.28 -4.36 12.02
C PRO A 211 -15.58 -3.86 13.44
N ASN A 212 -16.54 -2.94 13.56
CA ASN A 212 -16.98 -2.34 14.82
C ASN A 212 -15.98 -1.38 15.52
N PHE A 213 -14.77 -1.18 14.99
CA PHE A 213 -13.83 -0.15 15.46
C PHE A 213 -14.06 1.16 14.70
N GLN A 214 -15.23 1.78 14.94
CA GLN A 214 -15.73 2.87 14.11
C GLN A 214 -14.80 4.10 14.08
N ASP A 215 -14.08 4.36 15.17
CA ASP A 215 -13.16 5.50 15.23
C ASP A 215 -11.99 5.33 14.25
N ASN A 216 -11.36 4.16 14.21
CA ASN A 216 -10.30 3.87 13.23
C ASN A 216 -10.84 3.86 11.78
N LEU A 217 -12.07 3.38 11.56
CA LEU A 217 -12.68 3.35 10.23
C LEU A 217 -13.12 4.75 9.72
N ARG A 218 -13.33 5.70 10.63
CA ARG A 218 -13.73 7.07 10.31
C ARG A 218 -12.58 8.06 10.28
N GLU A 219 -11.36 7.62 10.61
CA GLU A 219 -10.15 8.44 10.55
C GLU A 219 -9.92 8.96 9.12
N LYS A 220 -9.63 10.26 9.00
CA LYS A 220 -9.51 10.99 7.73
C LYS A 220 -8.25 11.84 7.60
N LEU A 221 -7.58 12.11 8.71
CA LEU A 221 -6.47 13.05 8.84
C LEU A 221 -5.15 12.31 9.05
N ALA A 222 -5.10 11.39 10.01
CA ALA A 222 -3.90 10.63 10.33
C ALA A 222 -3.56 9.64 9.21
N TRP A 223 -2.28 9.45 8.94
CA TRP A 223 -1.80 8.41 8.02
C TRP A 223 -1.71 7.06 8.72
N VAL A 224 -1.36 7.08 10.02
CA VAL A 224 -1.20 5.91 10.87
C VAL A 224 -2.06 6.08 12.12
N VAL A 225 -2.69 5.01 12.60
CA VAL A 225 -3.45 5.00 13.85
C VAL A 225 -2.98 3.86 14.75
N PRO A 226 -2.95 4.08 16.08
CA PRO A 226 -2.89 2.97 17.03
C PRO A 226 -4.22 2.20 17.02
N VAL A 227 -4.13 0.91 17.31
CA VAL A 227 -5.28 0.02 17.48
C VAL A 227 -5.03 -0.78 18.75
N GLU A 228 -5.84 -0.50 19.77
CA GLU A 228 -5.82 -1.17 21.05
C GLU A 228 -7.04 -2.09 21.19
N ASN A 229 -6.93 -3.12 22.04
CA ASN A 229 -8.01 -4.10 22.26
C ASN A 229 -8.47 -4.82 20.99
N ALA A 230 -7.54 -5.10 20.06
CA ALA A 230 -7.84 -5.85 18.85
C ALA A 230 -8.57 -7.18 19.18
N PRO A 231 -9.65 -7.53 18.46
CA PRO A 231 -10.54 -8.64 18.82
C PRO A 231 -9.93 -10.03 18.59
N SER A 232 -8.76 -10.11 17.98
CA SER A 232 -8.03 -11.35 17.72
C SER A 232 -6.51 -11.10 17.73
N GLY A 233 -5.70 -12.13 17.98
CA GLY A 233 -4.24 -12.02 18.00
C GLY A 233 -3.72 -11.05 19.09
N PRO A 234 -2.51 -10.48 18.92
CA PRO A 234 -2.01 -9.43 19.80
C PRO A 234 -2.95 -8.22 19.83
N SER A 235 -3.24 -7.74 21.04
CA SER A 235 -4.24 -6.70 21.30
C SER A 235 -3.81 -5.31 20.87
N THR A 236 -2.50 -5.03 20.85
CA THR A 236 -1.90 -3.74 20.50
C THR A 236 -1.25 -3.79 19.12
N ARG A 237 -1.64 -2.87 18.26
CA ARG A 237 -1.22 -2.80 16.86
C ARG A 237 -1.14 -1.35 16.41
N ILE A 238 -0.53 -1.13 15.24
CA ILE A 238 -0.71 0.10 14.47
C ILE A 238 -1.22 -0.26 13.08
N SER A 239 -1.92 0.67 12.40
CA SER A 239 -2.42 0.46 11.05
C SER A 239 -2.32 1.73 10.21
N LEU A 240 -2.02 1.57 8.92
CA LEU A 240 -2.30 2.61 7.93
C LEU A 240 -3.82 2.77 7.80
N THR A 241 -4.25 4.01 7.61
CA THR A 241 -5.68 4.38 7.58
C THR A 241 -6.31 4.14 6.21
N ILE A 242 -7.64 4.06 6.17
CA ILE A 242 -8.42 3.91 4.92
C ILE A 242 -8.05 4.97 3.88
N PRO A 243 -7.94 6.28 4.22
CA PRO A 243 -7.49 7.29 3.26
C PRO A 243 -6.14 6.97 2.62
N VAL A 244 -5.15 6.50 3.40
CA VAL A 244 -3.83 6.11 2.90
C VAL A 244 -3.93 4.94 1.93
N ILE A 245 -4.62 3.87 2.34
CA ILE A 245 -4.81 2.67 1.52
C ILE A 245 -5.47 3.05 0.19
N CYS A 246 -6.59 3.78 0.25
CA CYS A 246 -7.35 4.23 -0.90
C CYS A 246 -6.62 5.25 -1.77
N HIS A 247 -5.56 5.90 -1.30
CA HIS A 247 -4.77 6.84 -2.10
C HIS A 247 -3.73 6.15 -3.02
N SER A 248 -3.52 4.85 -2.87
CA SER A 248 -2.52 4.07 -3.64
C SER A 248 -2.86 3.95 -5.13
N HIS A 249 -1.86 3.85 -6.00
CA HIS A 249 -2.06 3.64 -7.45
C HIS A 249 -2.79 2.33 -7.74
N ARG A 250 -2.50 1.27 -6.97
CA ARG A 250 -3.15 -0.04 -7.04
C ARG A 250 -3.36 -0.56 -5.62
N VAL A 251 -4.53 -1.13 -5.36
CA VAL A 251 -4.83 -1.84 -4.11
C VAL A 251 -5.19 -3.27 -4.49
N THR A 252 -4.44 -4.24 -3.97
CA THR A 252 -4.61 -5.63 -4.34
C THR A 252 -4.88 -6.47 -3.11
N PHE A 253 -6.02 -7.14 -3.12
CA PHE A 253 -6.39 -8.15 -2.14
C PHE A 253 -5.91 -9.52 -2.60
N VAL A 254 -5.25 -10.24 -1.71
CA VAL A 254 -4.85 -11.63 -1.90
C VAL A 254 -5.55 -12.46 -0.83
N VAL A 255 -6.47 -13.32 -1.24
CA VAL A 255 -7.37 -14.03 -0.32
C VAL A 255 -7.59 -15.46 -0.78
N GLU A 256 -7.15 -16.41 0.04
CA GLU A 256 -7.16 -17.83 -0.31
C GLU A 256 -7.85 -18.66 0.78
N GLY A 257 -8.41 -19.79 0.35
CA GLY A 257 -9.02 -20.81 1.16
C GLY A 257 -10.53 -20.67 1.31
N ALA A 258 -11.21 -21.82 1.36
CA ALA A 258 -12.67 -21.92 1.46
C ALA A 258 -13.27 -21.19 2.68
N THR A 259 -12.49 -21.04 3.76
CA THR A 259 -12.92 -20.29 4.96
C THR A 259 -13.22 -18.81 4.68
N LYS A 260 -12.75 -18.28 3.54
CA LYS A 260 -12.94 -16.88 3.12
C LYS A 260 -14.21 -16.66 2.29
N ALA A 261 -14.83 -17.72 1.77
CA ALA A 261 -15.99 -17.58 0.88
C ALA A 261 -17.17 -16.81 1.50
N PRO A 262 -17.59 -17.07 2.77
CA PRO A 262 -18.71 -16.35 3.37
C PRO A 262 -18.44 -14.84 3.53
N ILE A 263 -17.19 -14.47 3.82
CA ILE A 263 -16.83 -13.06 4.00
C ILE A 263 -16.66 -12.35 2.66
N ILE A 264 -16.07 -12.99 1.66
CA ILE A 264 -15.99 -12.42 0.31
C ILE A 264 -17.39 -12.21 -0.26
N LYS A 265 -18.31 -13.17 -0.06
CA LYS A 265 -19.73 -12.99 -0.40
C LYS A 265 -20.31 -11.73 0.22
N THR A 266 -20.06 -11.53 1.51
CA THR A 266 -20.53 -10.34 2.22
C THR A 266 -19.91 -9.07 1.65
N ILE A 267 -18.60 -9.07 1.37
CA ILE A 267 -17.87 -7.91 0.85
C ILE A 267 -18.39 -7.49 -0.53
N MET A 268 -18.68 -8.46 -1.39
CA MET A 268 -19.07 -8.25 -2.78
C MET A 268 -20.57 -7.99 -2.96
N GLU A 269 -21.42 -8.70 -2.22
CA GLU A 269 -22.88 -8.66 -2.40
C GLU A 269 -23.60 -7.77 -1.39
N ARG A 270 -22.97 -7.48 -0.24
CA ARG A 270 -23.55 -6.69 0.85
C ARG A 270 -22.59 -5.61 1.38
N PRO A 271 -22.09 -4.72 0.50
CA PRO A 271 -21.11 -3.70 0.90
C PRO A 271 -21.66 -2.71 1.94
N GLU A 272 -22.99 -2.56 2.04
CA GLU A 272 -23.67 -1.70 3.02
C GLU A 272 -23.41 -2.13 4.47
N LYS A 273 -22.93 -3.34 4.72
CA LYS A 273 -22.45 -3.76 6.05
C LYS A 273 -21.22 -2.99 6.53
N GLY A 274 -20.54 -2.26 5.64
CA GLY A 274 -19.45 -1.36 6.01
C GLY A 274 -18.24 -2.09 6.58
N LEU A 275 -17.93 -3.29 6.08
CA LEU A 275 -16.72 -4.00 6.45
C LEU A 275 -15.49 -3.20 5.99
N PRO A 276 -14.36 -3.24 6.73
CA PRO A 276 -13.14 -2.50 6.36
C PRO A 276 -12.68 -2.78 4.92
N SER A 277 -12.70 -4.05 4.51
CA SER A 277 -12.46 -4.50 3.13
C SER A 277 -13.47 -3.93 2.12
N SER A 278 -14.76 -3.90 2.43
CA SER A 278 -15.79 -3.28 1.58
C SER A 278 -15.56 -1.78 1.40
N ILE A 279 -15.23 -1.08 2.49
CA ILE A 279 -14.98 0.37 2.45
C ILE A 279 -13.79 0.67 1.52
N VAL A 280 -12.71 -0.11 1.57
CA VAL A 280 -11.58 0.05 0.65
C VAL A 280 -11.93 -0.38 -0.77
N ASN A 281 -12.68 -1.47 -0.94
CA ASN A 281 -13.12 -1.95 -2.25
C ASN A 281 -13.92 -0.88 -3.02
N GLU A 282 -14.81 -0.16 -2.32
CA GLU A 282 -15.57 0.96 -2.89
C GLU A 282 -14.75 2.25 -2.98
N GLY A 283 -14.00 2.60 -1.94
CA GLY A 283 -13.22 3.84 -1.83
C GLY A 283 -12.07 3.93 -2.84
N ALA A 284 -11.54 2.78 -3.28
CA ALA A 284 -10.51 2.68 -4.32
C ALA A 284 -11.04 2.13 -5.66
N ALA A 285 -12.35 2.22 -5.91
CA ALA A 285 -12.99 1.70 -7.13
C ALA A 285 -12.19 2.02 -8.41
N GLY A 286 -12.01 1.01 -9.26
CA GLY A 286 -11.21 1.09 -10.48
C GLY A 286 -9.70 0.89 -10.31
N ARG A 287 -9.18 0.91 -9.07
CA ARG A 287 -7.79 0.58 -8.72
C ARG A 287 -7.65 -0.70 -7.90
N VAL A 288 -8.78 -1.35 -7.59
CA VAL A 288 -8.84 -2.58 -6.80
C VAL A 288 -8.77 -3.82 -7.69
N SER A 289 -7.89 -4.75 -7.31
CA SER A 289 -7.85 -6.12 -7.81
C SER A 289 -7.91 -7.13 -6.67
N TRP A 290 -8.58 -8.24 -6.91
CA TRP A 290 -8.64 -9.40 -6.02
C TRP A 290 -7.98 -10.59 -6.73
N PHE A 291 -7.03 -11.22 -6.06
CA PHE A 291 -6.41 -12.48 -6.44
C PHE A 291 -6.85 -13.50 -5.40
N VAL A 292 -7.61 -14.48 -5.85
CA VAL A 292 -8.26 -15.45 -4.97
C VAL A 292 -8.17 -16.84 -5.56
N ASP A 293 -8.25 -17.86 -4.73
CA ASP A 293 -8.50 -19.22 -5.21
C ASP A 293 -10.00 -19.43 -5.48
N ASP A 294 -10.33 -20.49 -6.23
CA ASP A 294 -11.72 -20.84 -6.54
C ASP A 294 -12.52 -21.19 -5.27
N ASP A 295 -11.86 -21.79 -4.28
CA ASP A 295 -12.43 -22.13 -2.98
C ASP A 295 -12.98 -20.88 -2.26
N ALA A 296 -12.22 -19.78 -2.24
CA ALA A 296 -12.63 -18.51 -1.66
C ALA A 296 -13.80 -17.83 -2.40
N LEU A 297 -14.19 -18.32 -3.58
CA LEU A 297 -15.34 -17.82 -4.35
C LEU A 297 -16.56 -18.74 -4.35
N THR A 298 -16.54 -19.79 -3.54
CA THR A 298 -17.70 -20.69 -3.39
C THR A 298 -18.96 -19.90 -3.00
N ASP A 299 -20.03 -20.04 -3.78
CA ASP A 299 -21.31 -19.34 -3.59
C ASP A 299 -21.24 -17.80 -3.60
N VAL A 300 -20.24 -17.21 -4.27
CA VAL A 300 -20.08 -15.76 -4.43
C VAL A 300 -20.49 -15.31 -5.83
N LEU A 301 -21.40 -14.34 -5.93
CA LEU A 301 -21.86 -13.76 -7.20
C LEU A 301 -20.88 -12.68 -7.71
N VAL A 302 -19.86 -13.10 -8.46
CA VAL A 302 -18.86 -12.19 -9.04
C VAL A 302 -18.56 -12.49 -10.50
N THR A 303 -18.18 -11.46 -11.27
CA THR A 303 -17.65 -11.64 -12.62
C THR A 303 -16.14 -11.89 -12.56
N LYS A 304 -15.73 -13.16 -12.73
CA LYS A 304 -14.33 -13.55 -12.82
C LYS A 304 -13.70 -13.01 -14.11
N LYS A 305 -12.46 -12.53 -14.03
CA LYS A 305 -11.62 -12.19 -15.19
C LYS A 305 -10.51 -13.21 -15.31
N LYS A 306 -10.16 -13.56 -16.54
CA LYS A 306 -8.94 -14.34 -16.81
C LYS A 306 -7.72 -13.45 -16.56
N TYR A 307 -6.82 -13.88 -15.69
CA TYR A 307 -5.53 -13.22 -15.53
C TYR A 307 -4.68 -13.43 -16.78
N LYS A 308 -4.00 -12.38 -17.23
CA LYS A 308 -3.04 -12.44 -18.32
C LYS A 308 -1.68 -12.09 -17.74
N PHE A 309 -0.77 -13.05 -17.76
CA PHE A 309 0.61 -12.84 -17.37
C PHE A 309 1.25 -11.79 -18.26
N HIS A 310 2.03 -10.90 -17.65
CA HIS A 310 2.72 -9.85 -18.36
C HIS A 310 4.03 -10.44 -18.87
N GLN A 311 4.25 -10.41 -20.18
CA GLN A 311 5.58 -10.73 -20.70
C GLN A 311 6.54 -9.70 -20.12
N GLY A 312 7.54 -10.17 -19.36
CA GLY A 312 8.54 -9.31 -18.75
C GLY A 312 9.12 -8.37 -19.81
N LEU A 313 9.24 -7.09 -19.48
CA LEU A 313 10.02 -6.18 -20.31
C LEU A 313 11.46 -6.69 -20.21
N SER A 314 11.93 -7.38 -21.24
CA SER A 314 13.35 -7.63 -21.41
C SER A 314 14.02 -6.26 -21.55
N ILE A 315 14.57 -5.74 -20.46
CA ILE A 315 15.32 -4.48 -20.44
C ILE A 315 16.72 -4.75 -20.98
#